data_AF-A0A6L8V910-F1
#
_entry.id   AF-A0A6L8V910-F1
#
_cell.length_a   1.000
_cell.length_b   1.000
_cell.length_c   1.000
_cell.angle_alpha   90.00
_cell.angle_beta   90.00
_cell.angle_gamma   90.00
#
_symmetry.space_group_name_H-M   'P 1'
#
loop_
_entity.id
_entity.type
_entity.pdbx_description
1 polymer ?
#
loop_
_entity_poly.entity_id
_entity_poly.type
_entity_poly.pdbx_seq_one_letter_code
_entity_poly.pdbx_strand_id
1 'polypeptide(L)'
;MGNHSEVPDLIRRVKEGDSIAFEQLLSDYRSAALSWAQAIVRDAFLAEDVVQEAFLKVKDNIHDLKNEAKFGGWFRIIVRRIAMNSIRGAANRSEYVTEEVPESSSGEFSGGKETSPSAWQEREEGEELIRSSMRALSEQAREVLTASAFDEATTEELAARFGMKQSNVYNLLSRARVKANEERFRNEIERYLEGRSRCGLPVTRTLPHPVFSRPYAFLSVMIGEALRTVGEENLSHTELMGISGDAFRLNVAKSCHSQGNATFDWSYTAYRILERLGIRGTCFGRPQRKTLTPEQQVHLLSIIHGSIDQDVPAIIWNMQSNEFGFIHSYNDSEQKILYLGYNREERSIRYDQLGRKADQPPLFVLGIRGRAAPPQTEDAALRAIIEHARGKEPPLDGYAFGLDGYRLWLEAVEEGSLDLHGHAYQVAILAEARQHAAHYLQKLSANSNNVWRKQQLAEAALCYTQVSQSFTRLYPSFPFGYGGSHAGQISKIREELMLAWEAEKEGIRLIATIFE
;
A
#
# COMPACT_ATOMS: atom_id res chain seq x y z
N MET A 1 -20.07 29.94 5.08
CA MET A 1 -19.72 31.35 4.86
C MET A 1 -19.70 32.03 6.22
N GLY A 2 -18.52 32.21 6.80
CA GLY A 2 -18.32 32.96 8.05
C GLY A 2 -18.07 34.43 7.73
N ASN A 3 -18.59 35.31 8.56
CA ASN A 3 -18.63 36.76 8.36
C ASN A 3 -17.20 37.35 8.31
N HIS A 4 -16.68 37.69 7.12
CA HIS A 4 -15.30 38.18 6.95
C HIS A 4 -15.03 39.55 7.59
N SER A 5 -16.04 40.26 8.11
CA SER A 5 -15.90 41.60 8.70
C SER A 5 -15.37 41.63 10.14
N GLU A 6 -15.34 40.49 10.85
CA GLU A 6 -14.96 40.44 12.28
C GLU A 6 -13.55 39.87 12.54
N VAL A 7 -12.96 39.19 11.56
CA VAL A 7 -11.63 38.56 11.71
C VAL A 7 -10.54 39.57 12.07
N PRO A 8 -10.43 40.75 11.41
CA PRO A 8 -9.35 41.69 11.74
C PRO A 8 -9.43 42.23 13.18
N ASP A 9 -10.63 42.35 13.73
CA ASP A 9 -10.85 42.81 15.10
C ASP A 9 -10.51 41.72 16.13
N LEU A 10 -10.91 40.48 15.86
CA LEU A 10 -10.53 39.30 16.64
C LEU A 10 -9.01 39.14 16.71
N ILE A 11 -8.29 39.30 15.59
CA ILE A 11 -6.82 39.21 15.59
C ILE A 11 -6.17 40.31 16.43
N ARG A 12 -6.71 41.54 16.42
CA ARG A 12 -6.18 42.64 17.22
C ARG A 12 -6.30 42.34 18.72
N ARG A 13 -7.46 41.84 19.15
CA ARG A 13 -7.71 41.42 20.54
C ARG A 13 -6.84 40.24 20.96
N VAL A 14 -6.62 39.27 20.05
CA VAL A 14 -5.69 38.14 20.31
C VAL A 14 -4.25 38.64 20.52
N LYS A 15 -3.79 39.62 19.73
CA LYS A 15 -2.47 40.25 19.93
C LYS A 15 -2.39 41.01 21.26
N GLU A 16 -3.50 41.47 21.81
CA GLU A 16 -3.58 42.14 23.12
C GLU A 16 -3.69 41.15 24.29
N GLY A 17 -3.70 39.84 24.02
CA GLY A 17 -3.75 38.79 25.03
C GLY A 17 -5.15 38.35 25.44
N ASP A 18 -6.18 38.72 24.69
CA ASP A 18 -7.57 38.29 24.93
C ASP A 18 -7.76 36.80 24.61
N SER A 19 -7.87 35.98 25.65
CA SER A 19 -8.07 34.53 25.53
C SER A 19 -9.41 34.15 24.93
N ILE A 20 -10.46 34.97 25.15
CA ILE A 20 -11.80 34.72 24.61
C ILE A 20 -11.81 34.94 23.10
N ALA A 21 -11.11 35.99 22.62
CA ALA A 21 -10.92 36.23 21.20
C ALA A 21 -10.12 35.09 20.53
N PHE A 22 -9.17 34.49 21.25
CA PHE A 22 -8.39 33.36 20.73
C PHE A 22 -9.23 32.08 20.61
N GLU A 23 -10.05 31.76 21.61
CA GLU A 23 -10.98 30.63 21.55
C GLU A 23 -11.97 30.75 20.39
N GLN A 24 -12.49 31.97 20.16
CA GLN A 24 -13.40 32.23 19.06
C GLN A 24 -12.70 32.09 17.69
N LEU A 25 -11.46 32.56 17.58
CA LEU A 25 -10.63 32.37 16.39
C LEU A 25 -10.34 30.89 16.10
N LEU A 26 -10.10 30.08 17.14
CA LEU A 26 -9.94 28.63 17.03
C LEU A 26 -11.21 27.98 16.46
N SER A 27 -12.35 28.29 17.06
CA SER A 27 -13.65 27.75 16.64
C SER A 27 -13.94 28.03 15.16
N ASP A 28 -13.71 29.27 14.71
CA ASP A 28 -14.01 29.71 13.35
C ASP A 28 -13.11 29.04 12.29
N TYR A 29 -11.85 28.77 12.62
CA TYR A 29 -10.87 28.24 11.66
C TYR A 29 -10.62 26.73 11.79
N ARG A 30 -11.08 26.06 12.84
CA ARG A 30 -10.79 24.62 13.09
C ARG A 30 -11.25 23.71 11.95
N SER A 31 -12.47 23.88 11.46
CA SER A 31 -13.03 23.03 10.38
C SER A 31 -12.27 23.20 9.05
N ALA A 32 -11.89 24.43 8.73
CA ALA A 32 -11.09 24.73 7.54
C ALA A 32 -9.66 24.17 7.66
N ALA A 33 -9.04 24.33 8.83
CA ALA A 33 -7.71 23.82 9.11
C ALA A 33 -7.65 22.28 9.04
N LEU A 34 -8.65 21.59 9.59
CA LEU A 34 -8.79 20.14 9.47
C LEU A 34 -8.91 19.71 8.02
N SER A 35 -9.76 20.39 7.24
CA SER A 35 -9.92 20.11 5.81
C SER A 35 -8.60 20.28 5.03
N TRP A 36 -7.80 21.31 5.36
CA TRP A 36 -6.50 21.54 4.74
C TRP A 36 -5.45 20.51 5.15
N ALA A 37 -5.36 20.18 6.43
CA ALA A 37 -4.44 19.18 6.96
C ALA A 37 -4.75 17.80 6.39
N GLN A 38 -6.02 17.39 6.40
CA GLN A 38 -6.47 16.09 5.92
C GLN A 38 -6.24 15.90 4.40
N ALA A 39 -6.34 16.98 3.62
CA ALA A 39 -5.98 16.94 2.19
C ALA A 39 -4.48 16.64 1.95
N ILE A 40 -3.62 16.91 2.93
CA ILE A 40 -2.17 16.72 2.86
C ILE A 40 -1.76 15.39 3.50
N VAL A 41 -2.12 15.14 4.76
CA VAL A 41 -1.69 13.95 5.51
C VAL A 41 -2.51 12.69 5.21
N ARG A 42 -3.74 12.86 4.70
CA ARG A 42 -4.69 11.77 4.38
C ARG A 42 -4.96 10.79 5.54
N ASP A 43 -4.80 11.27 6.77
CA ASP A 43 -5.04 10.56 8.03
C ASP A 43 -5.76 11.53 8.98
N ALA A 44 -6.84 11.07 9.61
CA ALA A 44 -7.70 11.93 10.43
C ALA A 44 -7.05 12.29 11.79
N PHE A 45 -6.29 11.37 12.39
CA PHE A 45 -5.63 11.59 13.68
C PHE A 45 -4.43 12.52 13.52
N LEU A 46 -3.60 12.29 12.50
CA LEU A 46 -2.50 13.19 12.17
C LEU A 46 -3.00 14.57 11.73
N ALA A 47 -4.16 14.67 11.09
CA ALA A 47 -4.74 15.96 10.74
C ALA A 47 -5.14 16.76 11.99
N GLU A 48 -5.69 16.10 13.01
CA GLU A 48 -6.01 16.74 14.30
C GLU A 48 -4.73 17.23 15.01
N ASP A 49 -3.67 16.42 15.05
CA ASP A 49 -2.38 16.79 15.65
C ASP A 49 -1.75 18.00 14.94
N VAL A 50 -1.78 18.00 13.61
CA VAL A 50 -1.30 19.12 12.78
C VAL A 50 -2.07 20.41 13.09
N VAL A 51 -3.39 20.32 13.26
CA VAL A 51 -4.23 21.49 13.55
C VAL A 51 -3.95 22.01 14.96
N GLN A 52 -3.79 21.13 15.95
CA GLN A 52 -3.41 21.52 17.30
C GLN A 52 -2.06 22.23 17.33
N GLU A 53 -1.03 21.65 16.70
CA GLU A 53 0.30 22.26 16.63
C GLU A 53 0.25 23.60 15.86
N ALA A 54 -0.57 23.71 14.82
CA ALA A 54 -0.74 24.95 14.08
C ALA A 54 -1.33 26.06 14.95
N PHE A 55 -2.34 25.77 15.78
CA PHE A 55 -2.89 26.76 16.69
C PHE A 55 -1.92 27.17 17.80
N LEU A 56 -1.06 26.26 18.28
CA LEU A 56 0.03 26.62 19.20
C LEU A 56 1.02 27.58 18.52
N LYS A 57 1.39 27.33 17.26
CA LYS A 57 2.22 28.25 16.48
C LYS A 57 1.56 29.59 16.20
N VAL A 58 0.24 29.62 16.05
CA VAL A 58 -0.50 30.89 15.99
C VAL A 58 -0.32 31.65 17.28
N LYS A 59 -0.55 31.02 18.45
CA LYS A 59 -0.40 31.67 19.76
C LYS A 59 1.00 32.27 19.94
N ASP A 60 2.04 31.54 19.55
CA ASP A 60 3.44 31.97 19.72
C ASP A 60 3.85 33.09 18.74
N ASN A 61 3.27 33.13 17.54
CA ASN A 61 3.75 33.97 16.43
C ASN A 61 2.70 34.94 15.87
N ILE A 62 1.57 35.15 16.56
CA ILE A 62 0.48 36.01 16.05
C ILE A 62 0.94 37.46 15.81
N HIS A 63 1.97 37.91 16.53
CA HIS A 63 2.57 39.24 16.37
C HIS A 63 3.36 39.40 15.06
N ASP A 64 3.76 38.32 14.41
CA ASP A 64 4.45 38.35 13.10
C ASP A 64 3.48 38.64 11.94
N LEU A 65 2.17 38.50 12.17
CA LEU A 65 1.15 38.81 11.19
C LEU A 65 1.02 40.32 11.01
N LYS A 66 1.62 40.86 9.95
CA LYS A 66 1.64 42.31 9.65
C LYS A 66 0.30 42.89 9.16
N ASN A 67 -0.62 42.05 8.69
CA ASN A 67 -1.94 42.46 8.21
C ASN A 67 -2.99 41.46 8.67
N GLU A 68 -3.87 41.90 9.56
CA GLU A 68 -4.90 41.10 10.21
C GLU A 68 -5.91 40.51 9.22
N ALA A 69 -6.18 41.21 8.11
CA ALA A 69 -7.07 40.74 7.05
C ALA A 69 -6.51 39.52 6.30
N LYS A 70 -5.21 39.24 6.42
CA LYS A 70 -4.54 38.09 5.78
C LYS A 70 -4.39 36.87 6.68
N PHE A 71 -5.00 36.86 7.87
CA PHE A 71 -4.88 35.76 8.83
C PHE A 71 -5.21 34.39 8.22
N GLY A 72 -6.29 34.28 7.44
CA GLY A 72 -6.68 33.00 6.85
C GLY A 72 -5.64 32.40 5.90
N GLY A 73 -4.93 33.24 5.15
CA GLY A 73 -3.81 32.81 4.30
C GLY A 73 -2.60 32.41 5.14
N TRP A 74 -2.20 33.28 6.07
CA TRP A 74 -1.07 33.04 6.98
C TRP A 74 -1.23 31.76 7.81
N PHE A 75 -2.42 31.52 8.38
CA PHE A 75 -2.70 30.32 9.16
C PHE A 75 -2.63 29.05 8.30
N ARG A 76 -3.09 29.11 7.05
CA ARG A 76 -3.00 27.99 6.11
C ARG A 76 -1.57 27.58 5.80
N ILE A 77 -0.62 28.52 5.78
CA ILE A 77 0.82 28.24 5.60
C ILE A 77 1.35 27.41 6.78
N ILE A 78 1.00 27.82 8.00
CA ILE A 78 1.41 27.15 9.24
C ILE A 78 0.90 25.71 9.23
N VAL A 79 -0.40 25.51 8.97
CA VAL A 79 -1.03 24.19 8.85
C VAL A 79 -0.35 23.34 7.79
N ARG A 80 -0.09 23.89 6.59
CA ARG A 80 0.58 23.17 5.50
C ARG A 80 2.01 22.75 5.86
N ARG A 81 2.79 23.64 6.49
CA ARG A 81 4.17 23.37 6.87
C ARG A 81 4.25 22.26 7.91
N ILE A 82 3.38 22.29 8.92
CA ILE A 82 3.30 21.26 9.96
C ILE A 82 2.84 19.93 9.35
N ALA A 83 1.81 19.94 8.50
CA ALA A 83 1.36 18.75 7.76
C ALA A 83 2.46 18.11 6.90
N MET A 84 3.27 18.92 6.22
CA MET A 84 4.39 18.39 5.43
C MET A 84 5.51 17.82 6.30
N ASN A 85 5.76 18.41 7.48
CA ASN A 85 6.77 17.93 8.41
C ASN A 85 6.33 16.65 9.13
N SER A 86 5.04 16.50 9.45
CA SER A 86 4.51 15.28 10.08
C SER A 86 4.63 14.07 9.14
N ILE A 87 4.42 14.26 7.83
CA ILE A 87 4.67 13.22 6.81
C ILE A 87 6.15 12.81 6.76
N ARG A 88 7.06 13.78 6.87
CA ARG A 88 8.52 13.51 6.85
C ARG A 88 9.01 12.80 8.11
N GLY A 89 8.46 13.16 9.28
CA GLY A 89 8.76 12.49 10.55
C GLY A 89 8.19 11.06 10.64
N ALA A 90 7.09 10.78 9.95
CA ALA A 90 6.56 9.42 9.81
C ALA A 90 7.39 8.55 8.86
N ALA A 91 7.94 9.13 7.79
CA ALA A 91 8.83 8.43 6.86
C ALA A 91 10.14 7.98 7.52
N ASN A 92 10.77 8.83 8.34
CA ASN A 92 12.01 8.47 9.07
C ASN A 92 11.80 7.53 10.26
N ARG A 93 10.58 7.43 10.82
CA ARG A 93 10.27 6.48 11.90
C ARG A 93 9.95 5.08 11.39
N SER A 94 9.70 4.91 10.09
CA SER A 94 9.46 3.60 9.49
C SER A 94 10.74 2.81 9.19
N GLU A 95 11.93 3.40 9.39
CA GLU A 95 13.23 2.73 9.17
C GLU A 95 13.89 2.17 10.44
N TYR A 96 13.33 2.42 11.64
CA TYR A 96 13.80 1.83 12.89
C TYR A 96 12.63 1.40 13.77
N VAL A 97 12.06 0.23 13.49
CA VAL A 97 11.34 -0.55 14.49
C VAL A 97 11.82 -1.99 14.37
N THR A 98 12.94 -2.27 15.03
CA THR A 98 13.23 -3.59 15.59
C THR A 98 12.76 -3.50 17.04
N GLU A 99 11.81 -4.34 17.45
CA GLU A 99 11.30 -4.39 18.82
C GLU A 99 12.43 -4.74 19.80
N GLU A 100 12.57 -3.95 20.87
CA GLU A 100 13.00 -4.46 22.17
C GLU A 100 12.03 -3.98 23.27
N VAL A 101 11.66 -4.94 24.11
CA VAL A 101 10.71 -4.92 25.25
C VAL A 101 11.37 -4.24 26.48
N PRO A 102 10.61 -3.70 27.45
CA PRO A 102 11.01 -2.54 28.23
C PRO A 102 11.80 -2.91 29.50
N GLU A 103 12.71 -2.03 29.91
CA GLU A 103 13.07 -1.92 31.32
C GLU A 103 13.47 -0.49 31.70
N SER A 104 13.00 -0.12 32.89
CA SER A 104 13.08 1.17 33.55
C SER A 104 14.50 1.71 33.76
N SER A 105 14.69 3.02 33.57
CA SER A 105 15.20 3.92 34.61
C SER A 105 15.38 5.36 34.08
N SER A 106 15.09 6.29 34.97
CA SER A 106 15.26 7.74 34.87
C SER A 106 16.64 8.21 34.36
N GLY A 107 16.64 9.18 33.46
CA GLY A 107 17.83 9.97 33.12
C GLY A 107 17.52 11.03 32.07
N GLU A 108 17.52 12.29 32.50
CA GLU A 108 17.48 13.49 31.65
C GLU A 108 18.53 13.43 30.54
N PHE A 109 18.18 13.82 29.29
CA PHE A 109 19.19 14.33 28.36
C PHE A 109 18.65 15.46 27.48
N SER A 110 19.46 16.51 27.47
CA SER A 110 19.35 17.81 26.84
C SER A 110 19.53 17.76 25.33
N GLY A 111 18.99 18.78 24.65
CA GLY A 111 19.02 18.93 23.20
C GLY A 111 20.41 19.16 22.61
N GLY A 112 20.62 18.55 21.45
CA GLY A 112 21.69 18.86 20.51
C GLY A 112 21.36 18.27 19.14
N LYS A 113 20.97 19.11 18.17
CA LYS A 113 20.86 18.74 16.76
C LYS A 113 22.28 18.66 16.18
N GLU A 114 22.81 17.46 16.05
CA GLU A 114 23.90 17.21 15.09
C GLU A 114 23.26 16.70 13.78
N THR A 115 23.38 17.49 12.72
CA THR A 115 22.97 17.09 11.36
C THR A 115 24.19 16.55 10.64
N SER A 116 24.18 15.25 10.32
CA SER A 116 25.24 14.55 9.58
C SER A 116 25.54 15.23 8.23
N PRO A 117 26.81 15.24 7.74
CA PRO A 117 27.18 15.69 6.40
C PRO A 117 26.37 15.07 5.25
N SER A 118 25.89 13.83 5.41
CA SER A 118 25.02 13.17 4.43
C SER A 118 23.68 13.88 4.24
N ALA A 119 23.12 14.43 5.32
CA ALA A 119 21.84 15.15 5.30
C ALA A 119 21.93 16.52 4.62
N TRP A 120 23.12 17.13 4.57
CA TRP A 120 23.35 18.38 3.83
C TRP A 120 23.43 18.14 2.33
N GLN A 121 24.14 17.08 1.94
CA GLN A 121 24.26 16.67 0.54
C GLN A 121 22.90 16.27 -0.05
N GLU A 122 22.10 15.47 0.68
CA GLU A 122 20.74 15.10 0.26
C GLU A 122 19.83 16.33 0.07
N ARG A 123 20.02 17.38 0.88
CA ARG A 123 19.23 18.61 0.82
C ARG A 123 19.58 19.47 -0.38
N GLU A 124 20.87 19.64 -0.66
CA GLU A 124 21.37 20.39 -1.82
C GLU A 124 21.00 19.69 -3.14
N GLU A 125 21.12 18.37 -3.19
CA GLU A 125 20.71 17.55 -4.32
C GLU A 125 19.19 17.62 -4.57
N GLY A 126 18.37 17.60 -3.51
CA GLY A 126 16.92 17.78 -3.62
C GLY A 126 16.51 19.16 -4.14
N GLU A 127 17.24 20.21 -3.78
CA GLU A 127 17.01 21.57 -4.28
C GLU A 127 17.39 21.73 -5.77
N GLU A 128 18.48 21.11 -6.23
CA GLU A 128 18.83 21.14 -7.66
C GLU A 128 17.85 20.32 -8.52
N LEU A 129 17.27 19.23 -7.98
CA LEU A 129 16.22 18.49 -8.67
C LEU A 129 14.97 19.37 -8.89
N ILE A 130 14.56 20.12 -7.87
CA ILE A 130 13.44 21.07 -7.99
C ILE A 130 13.78 22.18 -8.99
N ARG A 131 14.99 22.73 -8.92
CA ARG A 131 15.46 23.81 -9.80
C ARG A 131 15.51 23.36 -11.25
N SER A 132 16.02 22.16 -11.53
CA SER A 132 16.08 21.59 -12.88
C SER A 132 14.69 21.33 -13.46
N SER A 133 13.74 20.81 -12.68
CA SER A 133 12.35 20.65 -13.13
C SER A 133 11.69 21.99 -13.48
N MET A 134 12.03 23.07 -12.78
CA MET A 134 11.54 24.42 -13.10
C MET A 134 12.18 25.01 -14.36
N ARG A 135 13.41 24.62 -14.73
CA ARG A 135 14.09 25.09 -15.97
C ARG A 135 13.43 24.54 -17.24
N ALA A 136 12.75 23.39 -17.15
CA ALA A 136 12.03 22.80 -18.27
C ALA A 136 10.71 23.53 -18.61
N LEU A 137 10.20 24.40 -17.72
CA LEU A 137 9.02 25.23 -17.97
C LEU A 137 9.35 26.40 -18.89
N SER A 138 8.37 26.92 -19.63
CA SER A 138 8.56 28.20 -20.31
C SER A 138 8.79 29.31 -19.29
N GLU A 139 9.52 30.36 -19.67
CA GLU A 139 9.83 31.49 -18.78
C GLU A 139 8.58 32.05 -18.10
N GLN A 140 7.54 32.32 -18.89
CA GLN A 140 6.25 32.78 -18.40
C GLN A 140 5.56 31.78 -17.45
N ALA A 141 5.61 30.47 -17.72
CA ALA A 141 5.05 29.45 -16.84
C ALA A 141 5.82 29.35 -15.52
N ARG A 142 7.15 29.45 -15.57
CA ARG A 142 8.04 29.43 -14.41
C ARG A 142 7.81 30.63 -13.51
N GLU A 143 7.71 31.84 -14.08
CA GLU A 143 7.44 33.07 -13.34
C GLU A 143 6.06 33.04 -12.66
N VAL A 144 5.02 32.64 -13.40
CA VAL A 144 3.65 32.53 -12.86
C VAL A 144 3.57 31.48 -11.76
N LEU A 145 4.23 30.32 -11.94
CA LEU A 145 4.27 29.26 -10.91
C LEU A 145 5.07 29.69 -9.67
N THR A 146 6.20 30.39 -9.87
CA THR A 146 7.03 30.92 -8.78
C THR A 146 6.26 31.99 -8.00
N ALA A 147 5.65 32.97 -8.68
CA ALA A 147 4.82 33.98 -8.05
C ALA A 147 3.62 33.36 -7.30
N SER A 148 2.97 32.34 -7.88
CA SER A 148 1.90 31.60 -7.19
C SER A 148 2.39 30.84 -5.95
N ALA A 149 3.62 30.31 -5.98
CA ALA A 149 4.17 29.48 -4.90
C ALA A 149 4.87 30.28 -3.79
N PHE A 150 5.52 31.39 -4.12
CA PHE A 150 6.32 32.20 -3.20
C PHE A 150 5.65 33.53 -2.82
N ASP A 151 4.92 34.16 -3.74
CA ASP A 151 4.23 35.43 -3.47
C ASP A 151 2.76 35.22 -3.03
N GLU A 152 2.29 33.96 -3.03
CA GLU A 152 0.91 33.54 -2.73
C GLU A 152 -0.17 34.29 -3.53
N ALA A 153 0.23 34.85 -4.68
CA ALA A 153 -0.63 35.67 -5.49
C ALA A 153 -1.84 34.86 -5.99
N THR A 154 -3.03 35.45 -5.86
CA THR A 154 -4.27 34.85 -6.36
C THR A 154 -4.25 34.76 -7.89
N THR A 155 -5.11 33.93 -8.47
CA THR A 155 -5.25 33.88 -9.94
C THR A 155 -5.69 35.22 -10.54
N GLU A 156 -6.36 36.06 -9.75
CA GLU A 156 -6.72 37.44 -10.06
C GLU A 156 -5.50 38.36 -10.11
N GLU A 157 -4.67 38.33 -9.06
CA GLU A 157 -3.46 39.15 -8.97
C GLU A 157 -2.44 38.74 -10.02
N LEU A 158 -2.30 37.45 -10.29
CA LEU A 158 -1.48 36.92 -11.37
C LEU A 158 -2.02 37.31 -12.76
N ALA A 159 -3.34 37.29 -12.95
CA ALA A 159 -3.96 37.74 -14.19
C ALA A 159 -3.66 39.22 -14.47
N ALA A 160 -3.78 40.07 -13.45
CA ALA A 160 -3.44 41.48 -13.54
C ALA A 160 -1.93 41.70 -13.78
N ARG A 161 -1.06 41.01 -13.01
CA ARG A 161 0.40 41.14 -13.08
C ARG A 161 0.97 40.71 -14.42
N PHE A 162 0.44 39.65 -15.02
CA PHE A 162 0.94 39.06 -16.26
C PHE A 162 0.11 39.41 -17.50
N GLY A 163 -0.90 40.29 -17.38
CA GLY A 163 -1.72 40.74 -18.51
C GLY A 163 -2.55 39.63 -19.16
N MET A 164 -3.07 38.69 -18.36
CA MET A 164 -3.80 37.50 -18.82
C MET A 164 -5.23 37.46 -18.30
N LYS A 165 -6.08 36.63 -18.92
CA LYS A 165 -7.35 36.21 -18.32
C LYS A 165 -7.09 35.24 -17.18
N GLN A 166 -7.89 35.29 -16.10
CA GLN A 166 -7.77 34.35 -14.97
C GLN A 166 -7.85 32.89 -15.41
N SER A 167 -8.71 32.55 -16.37
CA SER A 167 -8.81 31.20 -16.94
C SER A 167 -7.51 30.74 -17.61
N ASN A 168 -6.76 31.66 -18.23
CA ASN A 168 -5.46 31.37 -18.82
C ASN A 168 -4.40 31.14 -17.73
N VAL A 169 -4.41 31.93 -16.66
CA VAL A 169 -3.52 31.73 -15.50
C VAL A 169 -3.77 30.37 -14.85
N TYR A 170 -5.04 30.00 -14.64
CA TYR A 170 -5.41 28.69 -14.10
C TYR A 170 -4.88 27.54 -14.96
N ASN A 171 -5.12 27.61 -16.28
CA ASN A 171 -4.63 26.60 -17.23
C ASN A 171 -3.10 26.55 -17.29
N LEU A 172 -2.44 27.71 -17.23
CA LEU A 172 -0.98 27.82 -17.23
C LEU A 172 -0.39 27.20 -15.96
N LEU A 173 -0.93 27.52 -14.78
CA LEU A 173 -0.51 26.93 -13.51
C LEU A 173 -0.73 25.43 -13.46
N SER A 174 -1.88 24.94 -13.92
CA SER A 174 -2.18 23.52 -13.98
C SER A 174 -1.15 22.78 -14.86
N ARG A 175 -0.94 23.24 -16.10
CA ARG A 175 0.06 22.66 -17.01
C ARG A 175 1.48 22.76 -16.47
N ALA A 176 1.85 23.89 -15.86
CA ALA A 176 3.17 24.10 -15.27
C ALA A 176 3.43 23.12 -14.12
N ARG A 177 2.44 22.89 -13.24
CA ARG A 177 2.55 21.91 -12.14
C ARG A 177 2.69 20.49 -12.66
N VAL A 178 1.88 20.09 -13.64
CA VAL A 178 1.97 18.76 -14.25
C VAL A 178 3.34 18.56 -14.89
N LYS A 179 3.78 19.52 -15.72
CA LYS A 179 5.08 19.45 -16.39
C LYS A 179 6.25 19.42 -15.39
N ALA A 180 6.28 20.33 -14.41
CA ALA A 180 7.33 20.32 -13.39
C ALA A 180 7.37 19.00 -12.61
N ASN A 181 6.22 18.42 -12.32
CA ASN A 181 6.14 17.13 -11.68
C ASN A 181 6.68 16.01 -12.60
N GLU A 182 6.29 15.95 -13.86
CA GLU A 182 6.82 14.99 -14.85
C GLU A 182 8.34 15.06 -15.00
N GLU A 183 8.89 16.27 -15.06
CA GLU A 183 10.33 16.51 -15.14
C GLU A 183 11.04 16.04 -13.87
N ARG A 184 10.43 16.21 -12.69
CA ARG A 184 10.99 15.70 -11.44
C ARG A 184 11.10 14.17 -11.43
N PHE A 185 10.10 13.47 -11.95
CA PHE A 185 10.17 12.01 -12.12
C PHE A 185 11.26 11.60 -13.10
N ARG A 186 11.35 12.28 -14.25
CA ARG A 186 12.37 11.99 -15.26
C ARG A 186 13.78 12.18 -14.71
N ASN A 187 14.05 13.32 -14.09
CA ASN A 187 15.38 13.65 -13.55
C ASN A 187 15.80 12.66 -12.45
N GLU A 188 14.85 12.21 -11.61
CA GLU A 188 15.14 11.23 -10.56
C GLU A 188 15.47 9.85 -11.14
N ILE A 189 14.75 9.42 -12.19
CA ILE A 189 15.08 8.19 -12.93
C ILE A 189 16.47 8.31 -13.58
N GLU A 190 16.75 9.40 -14.30
CA GLU A 190 18.04 9.62 -14.97
C GLU A 190 19.19 9.57 -13.97
N ARG A 191 19.06 10.29 -12.85
CA ARG A 191 20.03 10.28 -11.75
C ARG A 191 20.28 8.87 -11.22
N TYR A 192 19.22 8.08 -11.02
CA TYR A 192 19.33 6.69 -10.58
C TYR A 192 20.10 5.83 -11.61
N LEU A 193 19.80 5.96 -12.90
CA LEU A 193 20.48 5.23 -13.97
C LEU A 193 21.95 5.64 -14.13
N GLU A 194 22.27 6.91 -13.99
CA GLU A 194 23.66 7.39 -13.92
C GLU A 194 24.39 6.76 -12.73
N GLY A 195 23.72 6.67 -11.57
CA GLY A 195 24.25 5.98 -10.39
C GLY A 195 24.57 4.52 -10.67
N ARG A 196 23.65 3.78 -11.31
CA ARG A 196 23.90 2.39 -11.74
C ARG A 196 25.09 2.28 -12.70
N SER A 197 25.15 3.17 -13.69
CA SER A 197 26.23 3.20 -14.67
C SER A 197 27.59 3.46 -14.03
N ARG A 198 27.69 4.41 -13.09
CA ARG A 198 28.90 4.69 -12.30
C ARG A 198 29.37 3.47 -11.50
N CYS A 199 28.43 2.66 -10.99
CA CYS A 199 28.72 1.42 -10.28
C CYS A 199 29.04 0.23 -11.21
N GLY A 200 29.04 0.42 -12.54
CA GLY A 200 29.29 -0.65 -13.51
C GLY A 200 28.20 -1.73 -13.56
N LEU A 201 26.98 -1.42 -13.13
CA LEU A 201 25.85 -2.36 -13.16
C LEU A 201 25.34 -2.57 -14.60
N PRO A 202 24.68 -3.70 -14.91
CA PRO A 202 24.20 -3.97 -16.26
C PRO A 202 23.14 -2.95 -16.69
N VAL A 203 23.20 -2.58 -17.97
CA VAL A 203 22.27 -1.65 -18.64
C VAL A 203 21.02 -2.37 -19.12
N THR A 204 21.15 -3.63 -19.55
CA THR A 204 20.04 -4.44 -20.04
C THR A 204 20.17 -5.83 -19.47
N ARG A 205 19.07 -6.39 -18.99
CA ARG A 205 18.97 -7.79 -18.59
C ARG A 205 17.61 -8.34 -18.95
N THR A 206 17.58 -9.55 -19.48
CA THR A 206 16.37 -10.27 -19.86
C THR A 206 16.50 -11.72 -19.41
N LEU A 207 15.54 -12.15 -18.61
CA LEU A 207 15.43 -13.52 -18.11
C LEU A 207 14.45 -14.32 -18.99
N PRO A 208 14.56 -15.66 -19.02
CA PRO A 208 13.56 -16.53 -19.62
C PRO A 208 12.18 -16.29 -19.02
N HIS A 209 11.13 -16.63 -19.77
CA HIS A 209 9.76 -16.48 -19.29
C HIS A 209 9.51 -17.41 -18.10
N PRO A 210 9.06 -16.87 -16.94
CA PRO A 210 8.58 -17.70 -15.85
C PRO A 210 7.38 -18.53 -16.31
N VAL A 211 7.29 -19.76 -15.84
CA VAL A 211 6.18 -20.64 -16.20
C VAL A 211 5.03 -20.41 -15.22
N PHE A 212 3.90 -19.91 -15.70
CA PHE A 212 2.66 -19.91 -14.90
C PHE A 212 2.15 -21.35 -14.82
N SER A 213 2.28 -21.97 -13.66
CA SER A 213 1.65 -23.26 -13.35
C SER A 213 0.19 -23.05 -12.93
N ARG A 214 -0.73 -22.97 -13.91
CA ARG A 214 -2.18 -22.77 -13.70
C ARG A 214 -2.48 -21.45 -12.92
N PRO A 215 -3.72 -20.92 -12.93
CA PRO A 215 -3.94 -19.56 -12.46
C PRO A 215 -4.01 -19.53 -10.92
N TYR A 216 -2.91 -19.19 -10.27
CA TYR A 216 -2.94 -18.86 -8.84
C TYR A 216 -2.52 -17.42 -8.61
N ALA A 217 -3.46 -16.63 -8.12
CA ALA A 217 -3.28 -15.26 -7.69
C ALA A 217 -2.68 -15.13 -6.27
N PHE A 218 -1.95 -16.15 -5.80
CA PHE A 218 -1.36 -16.16 -4.45
C PHE A 218 0.12 -15.81 -4.49
N LEU A 219 0.52 -14.92 -3.59
CA LEU A 219 1.88 -14.38 -3.56
C LEU A 219 2.93 -15.47 -3.31
N SER A 220 2.65 -16.46 -2.45
CA SER A 220 3.57 -17.58 -2.21
C SER A 220 3.81 -18.47 -3.42
N VAL A 221 2.80 -18.65 -4.29
CA VAL A 221 2.99 -19.37 -5.56
C VAL A 221 3.86 -18.56 -6.50
N MET A 222 3.61 -17.25 -6.62
CA MET A 222 4.44 -16.36 -7.44
C MET A 222 5.91 -16.36 -6.99
N ILE A 223 6.15 -16.37 -5.67
CA ILE A 223 7.49 -16.50 -5.08
C ILE A 223 8.13 -17.84 -5.48
N GLY A 224 7.37 -18.94 -5.39
CA GLY A 224 7.82 -20.25 -5.81
C GLY A 224 8.23 -20.29 -7.29
N GLU A 225 7.38 -19.82 -8.20
CA GLU A 225 7.69 -19.79 -9.63
C GLU A 225 8.90 -18.91 -9.95
N ALA A 226 9.02 -17.76 -9.28
CA ALA A 226 10.20 -16.90 -9.43
C ALA A 226 11.48 -17.66 -9.03
N LEU A 227 11.47 -18.36 -7.89
CA LEU A 227 12.64 -19.11 -7.42
C LEU A 227 12.97 -20.33 -8.30
N ARG A 228 11.99 -20.98 -8.93
CA ARG A 228 12.27 -22.08 -9.87
C ARG A 228 13.07 -21.64 -11.10
N THR A 229 13.03 -20.36 -11.47
CA THR A 229 13.85 -19.83 -12.58
C THR A 229 15.36 -19.93 -12.32
N VAL A 230 15.76 -20.02 -11.04
CA VAL A 230 17.15 -20.23 -10.61
C VAL A 230 17.41 -21.63 -10.05
N GLY A 231 16.50 -22.58 -10.33
CA GLY A 231 16.63 -24.00 -9.94
C GLY A 231 16.22 -24.33 -8.50
N GLU A 232 15.61 -23.40 -7.76
CA GLU A 232 15.07 -23.70 -6.43
C GLU A 232 13.68 -24.39 -6.52
N GLU A 233 13.68 -25.72 -6.56
CA GLU A 233 12.45 -26.54 -6.68
C GLU A 233 12.02 -27.23 -5.38
N ASN A 234 12.61 -26.86 -4.24
CA ASN A 234 12.54 -27.61 -2.99
C ASN A 234 11.14 -27.71 -2.35
N LEU A 235 10.19 -26.86 -2.73
CA LEU A 235 8.85 -26.81 -2.16
C LEU A 235 7.78 -27.00 -3.23
N SER A 236 6.87 -27.93 -2.97
CA SER A 236 5.61 -28.07 -3.71
C SER A 236 4.71 -26.86 -3.48
N HIS A 237 3.71 -26.64 -4.36
CA HIS A 237 2.71 -25.58 -4.14
C HIS A 237 1.96 -25.75 -2.82
N THR A 238 1.65 -26.99 -2.41
CA THR A 238 1.03 -27.28 -1.12
C THR A 238 1.90 -26.80 0.05
N GLU A 239 3.21 -26.99 -0.01
CA GLU A 239 4.12 -26.50 1.03
C GLU A 239 4.28 -24.98 0.99
N LEU A 240 4.40 -24.39 -0.20
CA LEU A 240 4.47 -22.93 -0.36
C LEU A 240 3.24 -22.26 0.24
N MET A 241 2.04 -22.71 -0.12
CA MET A 241 0.78 -22.13 0.36
C MET A 241 0.49 -22.48 1.83
N GLY A 242 0.93 -23.65 2.30
CA GLY A 242 0.77 -24.09 3.68
C GLY A 242 1.68 -23.34 4.65
N ILE A 243 2.98 -23.27 4.35
CA ILE A 243 3.97 -22.55 5.18
C ILE A 243 3.72 -21.05 5.15
N SER A 244 3.36 -20.49 3.99
CA SER A 244 3.05 -19.06 3.87
C SER A 244 1.74 -18.67 4.56
N GLY A 245 0.81 -19.62 4.75
CA GLY A 245 -0.54 -19.37 5.23
C GLY A 245 -1.53 -18.95 4.13
N ASP A 246 -1.11 -18.77 2.88
CA ASP A 246 -2.00 -18.38 1.77
C ASP A 246 -3.12 -19.41 1.53
N ALA A 247 -2.87 -20.70 1.78
CA ALA A 247 -3.90 -21.75 1.68
C ALA A 247 -5.09 -21.52 2.64
N PHE A 248 -4.85 -20.81 3.74
CA PHE A 248 -5.79 -20.55 4.83
C PHE A 248 -6.33 -19.11 4.80
N ARG A 249 -5.82 -18.27 3.90
CA ARG A 249 -6.17 -16.86 3.83
C ARG A 249 -7.59 -16.68 3.29
N LEU A 250 -8.35 -15.77 3.90
CA LEU A 250 -9.64 -15.28 3.42
C LEU A 250 -9.72 -13.78 3.70
N ASN A 251 -9.75 -12.98 2.65
CA ASN A 251 -9.99 -11.54 2.75
C ASN A 251 -11.23 -11.19 1.92
N VAL A 252 -12.17 -10.48 2.53
CA VAL A 252 -13.44 -10.12 1.89
C VAL A 252 -13.66 -8.61 2.00
N ALA A 253 -13.87 -7.95 0.87
CA ALA A 253 -14.25 -6.54 0.84
C ALA A 253 -15.73 -6.39 1.21
N LYS A 254 -16.12 -5.29 1.86
CA LYS A 254 -17.51 -5.00 2.21
C LYS A 254 -18.42 -4.90 0.98
N SER A 255 -17.89 -4.39 -0.13
CA SER A 255 -18.61 -4.39 -1.41
C SER A 255 -18.58 -5.75 -2.13
N CYS A 256 -17.90 -6.73 -1.53
CA CYS A 256 -17.73 -8.09 -2.03
C CYS A 256 -17.19 -8.19 -3.47
N HIS A 257 -16.40 -7.19 -3.90
CA HIS A 257 -15.84 -7.13 -5.24
C HIS A 257 -14.77 -8.21 -5.46
N SER A 258 -14.52 -8.59 -6.71
CA SER A 258 -13.52 -9.60 -7.12
C SER A 258 -12.13 -9.50 -6.47
N GLN A 259 -11.65 -8.29 -6.18
CA GLN A 259 -10.30 -8.05 -5.64
C GLN A 259 -10.13 -8.43 -4.16
N GLY A 260 -11.21 -8.82 -3.46
CA GLY A 260 -11.22 -9.01 -2.00
C GLY A 260 -10.04 -9.82 -1.49
N ASN A 261 -9.83 -11.02 -2.05
CA ASN A 261 -8.80 -11.94 -1.58
C ASN A 261 -7.36 -11.45 -1.86
N ALA A 262 -7.16 -10.71 -2.95
CA ALA A 262 -5.85 -10.22 -3.39
C ALA A 262 -5.46 -8.87 -2.76
N THR A 263 -6.38 -8.20 -2.06
CA THR A 263 -6.13 -6.91 -1.41
C THR A 263 -5.99 -7.06 0.10
N PHE A 264 -4.79 -6.77 0.59
CA PHE A 264 -4.39 -6.80 1.99
C PHE A 264 -3.17 -5.88 2.13
N ASP A 265 -2.66 -5.63 3.35
CA ASP A 265 -1.37 -4.93 3.48
C ASP A 265 -0.25 -5.80 2.85
N TRP A 266 0.01 -5.57 1.56
CA TRP A 266 0.93 -6.39 0.79
C TRP A 266 2.34 -6.34 1.35
N SER A 267 2.77 -5.18 1.86
CA SER A 267 4.11 -5.05 2.44
C SER A 267 4.24 -5.92 3.69
N TYR A 268 3.28 -5.80 4.60
CA TYR A 268 3.24 -6.63 5.81
C TYR A 268 3.20 -8.13 5.46
N THR A 269 2.24 -8.54 4.64
CA THR A 269 2.04 -9.95 4.30
C THR A 269 3.22 -10.53 3.53
N ALA A 270 3.79 -9.79 2.56
CA ALA A 270 4.95 -10.24 1.81
C ALA A 270 6.15 -10.50 2.73
N TYR A 271 6.47 -9.59 3.65
CA TYR A 271 7.58 -9.82 4.59
C TYR A 271 7.33 -11.02 5.50
N ARG A 272 6.11 -11.19 6.01
CA ARG A 272 5.74 -12.35 6.83
C ARG A 272 5.82 -13.67 6.04
N ILE A 273 5.47 -13.68 4.76
CA ILE A 273 5.60 -14.85 3.87
C ILE A 273 7.08 -15.16 3.62
N LEU A 274 7.88 -14.15 3.24
CA LEU A 274 9.30 -14.30 3.00
C LEU A 274 10.03 -14.86 4.23
N GLU A 275 9.73 -14.32 5.41
CA GLU A 275 10.27 -14.78 6.68
C GLU A 275 9.94 -16.26 6.95
N ARG A 276 8.67 -16.65 6.81
CA ARG A 276 8.23 -18.05 7.00
C ARG A 276 8.86 -19.00 5.99
N LEU A 277 9.08 -18.57 4.75
CA LEU A 277 9.71 -19.39 3.71
C LEU A 277 11.25 -19.39 3.79
N GLY A 278 11.83 -18.56 4.65
CA GLY A 278 13.28 -18.40 4.78
C GLY A 278 13.93 -17.70 3.59
N ILE A 279 13.20 -16.79 2.92
CA ILE A 279 13.62 -16.10 1.69
C ILE A 279 13.94 -14.64 2.02
N ARG A 280 15.02 -14.10 1.41
CA ARG A 280 15.27 -12.65 1.43
C ARG A 280 14.59 -11.99 0.26
N GLY A 281 13.97 -10.85 0.52
CA GLY A 281 13.38 -10.03 -0.51
C GLY A 281 13.11 -8.63 -0.01
N THR A 282 12.78 -7.74 -0.94
CA THR A 282 12.39 -6.37 -0.66
C THR A 282 11.11 -6.11 -1.43
N CYS A 283 10.11 -5.54 -0.77
CA CYS A 283 8.86 -5.18 -1.41
C CYS A 283 8.47 -3.74 -1.15
N PHE A 284 7.62 -3.22 -2.02
CA PHE A 284 7.02 -1.90 -1.91
C PHE A 284 5.61 -1.94 -2.46
N GLY A 285 4.66 -1.44 -1.67
CA GLY A 285 3.27 -1.26 -2.11
C GLY A 285 2.29 -1.46 -0.96
N ARG A 286 1.28 -0.59 -0.87
CA ARG A 286 0.18 -0.69 0.09
C ARG A 286 -1.14 -0.29 -0.56
N PRO A 287 -2.27 -0.96 -0.26
CA PRO A 287 -3.58 -0.66 -0.84
C PRO A 287 -4.10 0.77 -0.65
N GLN A 288 -3.58 1.51 0.33
CA GLN A 288 -4.00 2.88 0.62
C GLN A 288 -3.23 3.92 -0.22
N ARG A 289 -2.12 3.54 -0.86
CA ARG A 289 -1.22 4.48 -1.54
C ARG A 289 -1.71 4.83 -2.94
N LYS A 290 -2.41 5.96 -3.07
CA LYS A 290 -2.98 6.41 -4.36
C LYS A 290 -1.99 7.09 -5.32
N THR A 291 -0.83 7.53 -4.84
CA THR A 291 0.15 8.31 -5.64
C THR A 291 1.57 7.97 -5.22
N LEU A 292 2.51 7.98 -6.17
CA LEU A 292 3.94 7.81 -5.91
C LEU A 292 4.66 9.16 -5.89
N THR A 293 5.78 9.23 -5.16
CA THR A 293 6.80 10.27 -5.35
C THR A 293 7.87 9.78 -6.34
N PRO A 294 8.70 10.69 -6.92
CA PRO A 294 9.85 10.31 -7.76
C PRO A 294 10.80 9.33 -7.08
N GLU A 295 11.12 9.56 -5.81
CA GLU A 295 12.02 8.70 -5.03
C GLU A 295 11.42 7.31 -4.86
N GLN A 296 10.10 7.23 -4.65
CA GLN A 296 9.38 5.96 -4.56
C GLN A 296 9.33 5.22 -5.90
N GLN A 297 9.22 5.92 -7.02
CA GLN A 297 9.28 5.30 -8.35
C GLN A 297 10.68 4.74 -8.62
N VAL A 298 11.74 5.46 -8.25
CA VAL A 298 13.11 4.93 -8.31
C VAL A 298 13.29 3.72 -7.37
N HIS A 299 12.72 3.77 -6.16
CA HIS A 299 12.78 2.63 -5.25
C HIS A 299 12.13 1.38 -5.84
N LEU A 300 10.97 1.50 -6.51
CA LEU A 300 10.36 0.41 -7.26
C LEU A 300 11.30 -0.18 -8.32
N LEU A 301 11.93 0.68 -9.14
CA LEU A 301 12.91 0.26 -10.14
C LEU A 301 14.12 -0.42 -9.50
N SER A 302 14.57 0.04 -8.33
CA SER A 302 15.68 -0.58 -7.59
C SER A 302 15.37 -1.99 -7.11
N ILE A 303 14.11 -2.25 -6.70
CA ILE A 303 13.65 -3.59 -6.33
C ILE A 303 13.64 -4.49 -7.57
N ILE A 304 13.10 -4.00 -8.69
CA ILE A 304 13.02 -4.74 -9.96
C ILE A 304 14.41 -5.11 -10.46
N HIS A 305 15.29 -4.11 -10.61
CA HIS A 305 16.67 -4.32 -11.03
C HIS A 305 17.37 -5.27 -10.07
N GLY A 306 17.23 -5.06 -8.76
CA GLY A 306 17.86 -5.90 -7.76
C GLY A 306 17.48 -7.38 -7.84
N SER A 307 16.22 -7.69 -8.13
CA SER A 307 15.76 -9.07 -8.34
C SER A 307 16.32 -9.65 -9.63
N ILE A 308 16.14 -8.93 -10.75
CA ILE A 308 16.57 -9.39 -12.07
C ILE A 308 18.10 -9.50 -12.13
N ASP A 309 18.82 -8.62 -11.44
CA ASP A 309 20.28 -8.64 -11.22
C ASP A 309 20.76 -9.87 -10.40
N GLN A 310 19.84 -10.69 -9.90
CA GLN A 310 20.10 -12.00 -9.27
C GLN A 310 19.48 -13.18 -10.04
N ASP A 311 19.14 -12.99 -11.32
CA ASP A 311 18.49 -14.00 -12.17
C ASP A 311 17.08 -14.41 -11.73
N VAL A 312 16.45 -13.68 -10.80
CA VAL A 312 15.10 -13.95 -10.32
C VAL A 312 14.13 -12.87 -10.82
N PRO A 313 13.03 -13.21 -11.52
CA PRO A 313 12.05 -12.21 -11.95
C PRO A 313 11.41 -11.51 -10.75
N ALA A 314 11.15 -10.21 -10.87
CA ALA A 314 10.41 -9.47 -9.86
C ALA A 314 8.91 -9.77 -10.01
N ILE A 315 8.18 -9.76 -8.90
CA ILE A 315 6.72 -9.95 -8.85
C ILE A 315 6.07 -8.58 -8.77
N ILE A 316 5.00 -8.36 -9.53
CA ILE A 316 4.27 -7.09 -9.56
C ILE A 316 2.77 -7.36 -9.58
N TRP A 317 1.98 -6.53 -8.90
CA TRP A 317 0.52 -6.65 -8.86
C TRP A 317 -0.15 -5.49 -9.61
N ASN A 318 -1.28 -5.77 -10.27
CA ASN A 318 -2.18 -4.78 -10.89
C ASN A 318 -1.57 -3.96 -12.05
N MET A 319 -0.99 -4.67 -13.02
CA MET A 319 -0.52 -4.10 -14.28
C MET A 319 -1.53 -4.27 -15.44
N GLN A 320 -2.53 -5.15 -15.32
CA GLN A 320 -3.53 -5.41 -16.38
C GLN A 320 -4.90 -5.79 -15.79
N SER A 321 -4.92 -6.87 -15.02
CA SER A 321 -5.99 -7.35 -14.16
C SER A 321 -5.48 -7.24 -12.73
N ASN A 322 -6.39 -7.24 -11.74
CA ASN A 322 -6.07 -7.17 -10.30
C ASN A 322 -5.37 -8.45 -9.79
N GLU A 323 -4.28 -8.83 -10.45
CA GLU A 323 -3.55 -10.08 -10.31
C GLU A 323 -2.05 -9.81 -10.32
N PHE A 324 -1.30 -10.80 -9.85
CA PHE A 324 0.15 -10.77 -9.92
C PHE A 324 0.65 -11.18 -11.32
N GLY A 325 1.78 -10.62 -11.70
CA GLY A 325 2.57 -11.05 -12.85
C GLY A 325 4.06 -10.88 -12.57
N PHE A 326 4.88 -11.12 -13.59
CA PHE A 326 6.33 -11.05 -13.48
C PHE A 326 6.90 -9.91 -14.29
N ILE A 327 7.95 -9.28 -13.77
CA ILE A 327 8.88 -8.48 -14.56
C ILE A 327 10.15 -9.30 -14.70
N HIS A 328 10.45 -9.69 -15.93
CA HIS A 328 11.58 -10.57 -16.25
C HIS A 328 12.67 -9.84 -17.06
N SER A 329 12.46 -8.57 -17.42
CA SER A 329 13.42 -7.80 -18.20
C SER A 329 13.42 -6.32 -17.84
N TYR A 330 14.59 -5.69 -17.99
CA TYR A 330 14.76 -4.24 -17.99
C TYR A 330 15.77 -3.82 -19.08
N ASN A 331 15.62 -2.60 -19.59
CA ASN A 331 16.54 -1.96 -20.53
C ASN A 331 16.64 -0.48 -20.15
N ASP A 332 17.77 -0.10 -19.55
CA ASP A 332 18.02 1.24 -19.03
C ASP A 332 18.24 2.27 -20.16
N SER A 333 18.79 1.87 -21.31
CA SER A 333 18.95 2.74 -22.48
C SER A 333 17.60 3.14 -23.07
N GLU A 334 16.66 2.20 -23.11
CA GLU A 334 15.29 2.41 -23.59
C GLU A 334 14.30 2.72 -22.45
N GLN A 335 14.80 2.84 -21.21
CA GLN A 335 14.03 3.05 -19.96
C GLN A 335 12.69 2.30 -19.94
N LYS A 336 12.74 0.98 -20.16
CA LYS A 336 11.55 0.13 -20.23
C LYS A 336 11.78 -1.22 -19.55
N ILE A 337 10.70 -1.76 -18.99
CA ILE A 337 10.61 -3.14 -18.49
C ILE A 337 9.71 -3.99 -19.40
N LEU A 338 9.88 -5.30 -19.34
CA LEU A 338 8.91 -6.26 -19.90
C LEU A 338 8.19 -6.97 -18.76
N TYR A 339 6.87 -6.83 -18.78
CA TYR A 339 5.93 -7.46 -17.86
C TYR A 339 5.27 -8.64 -18.56
N LEU A 340 5.17 -9.77 -17.87
CA LEU A 340 4.45 -10.95 -18.29
C LEU A 340 3.25 -11.17 -17.35
N GLY A 341 2.04 -11.07 -17.90
CA GLY A 341 0.80 -11.27 -17.16
C GLY A 341 0.38 -12.73 -17.04
N TYR A 342 -0.62 -12.99 -16.19
CA TYR A 342 -1.21 -14.32 -15.98
C TYR A 342 -1.71 -15.00 -17.26
N ASN A 343 -2.21 -14.20 -18.22
CA ASN A 343 -2.66 -14.64 -19.54
C ASN A 343 -1.50 -14.95 -20.51
N ARG A 344 -0.25 -14.88 -20.02
CA ARG A 344 0.99 -15.04 -20.79
C ARG A 344 1.19 -13.98 -21.87
N GLU A 345 0.44 -12.88 -21.82
CA GLU A 345 0.72 -11.72 -22.66
C GLU A 345 1.86 -10.91 -22.05
N GLU A 346 2.85 -10.63 -22.88
CA GLU A 346 3.92 -9.70 -22.55
C GLU A 346 3.52 -8.27 -22.91
N ARG A 347 3.87 -7.30 -22.05
CA ARG A 347 3.73 -5.87 -22.33
C ARG A 347 4.98 -5.12 -21.95
N SER A 348 5.33 -4.13 -22.77
CA SER A 348 6.39 -3.19 -22.44
C SER A 348 5.83 -2.01 -21.64
N ILE A 349 6.47 -1.68 -20.52
CA ILE A 349 6.13 -0.52 -19.69
C ILE A 349 7.35 0.37 -19.57
N ARG A 350 7.14 1.67 -19.80
CA ARG A 350 8.17 2.70 -19.61
C ARG A 350 8.38 2.99 -18.11
N TYR A 351 9.62 3.27 -17.71
CA TYR A 351 9.96 3.55 -16.31
C TYR A 351 9.14 4.70 -15.71
N ASP A 352 8.94 5.78 -16.47
CA ASP A 352 8.17 6.96 -16.06
C ASP A 352 6.66 6.70 -15.93
N GLN A 353 6.15 5.58 -16.46
CA GLN A 353 4.75 5.16 -16.36
C GLN A 353 4.50 4.21 -15.17
N LEU A 354 5.55 3.60 -14.62
CA LEU A 354 5.45 2.60 -13.56
C LEU A 354 4.78 3.20 -12.30
N GLY A 355 3.57 2.73 -11.99
CA GLY A 355 2.78 3.18 -10.83
C GLY A 355 2.24 4.62 -10.93
N ARG A 356 2.18 5.20 -12.14
CA ARG A 356 1.72 6.58 -12.37
C ARG A 356 0.49 6.72 -13.26
N LYS A 357 0.05 5.67 -13.96
CA LYS A 357 -1.17 5.74 -14.79
C LYS A 357 -2.43 5.70 -13.91
N ALA A 358 -3.35 6.63 -14.18
CA ALA A 358 -4.50 6.94 -13.33
C ALA A 358 -5.58 5.85 -13.27
N ASP A 359 -5.53 4.87 -14.18
CA ASP A 359 -6.43 3.73 -14.28
C ASP A 359 -5.98 2.50 -13.45
N GLN A 360 -4.79 2.56 -12.83
CA GLN A 360 -4.24 1.46 -12.04
C GLN A 360 -4.12 1.87 -10.56
N PRO A 361 -5.02 1.38 -9.67
CA PRO A 361 -4.89 1.57 -8.22
C PRO A 361 -3.65 0.80 -7.68
N PRO A 362 -3.34 0.87 -6.38
CA PRO A 362 -1.96 0.89 -5.88
C PRO A 362 -1.09 -0.28 -6.34
N LEU A 363 0.11 0.08 -6.76
CA LEU A 363 1.13 -0.84 -7.25
C LEU A 363 1.84 -1.54 -6.09
N PHE A 364 1.97 -2.87 -6.20
CA PHE A 364 2.87 -3.65 -5.37
C PHE A 364 3.96 -4.28 -6.22
N VAL A 365 5.21 -4.22 -5.74
CA VAL A 365 6.37 -4.90 -6.32
C VAL A 365 7.11 -5.65 -5.23
N LEU A 366 7.55 -6.86 -5.53
CA LEU A 366 8.42 -7.70 -4.71
C LEU A 366 9.61 -8.17 -5.54
N GLY A 367 10.81 -7.88 -5.05
CA GLY A 367 12.06 -8.42 -5.58
C GLY A 367 12.63 -9.47 -4.62
N ILE A 368 13.07 -10.59 -5.17
CA ILE A 368 13.60 -11.72 -4.39
C ILE A 368 15.13 -11.73 -4.51
N ARG A 369 15.81 -12.00 -3.39
CA ARG A 369 17.27 -12.06 -3.26
C ARG A 369 17.78 -13.46 -2.93
N GLY A 370 16.91 -14.47 -3.11
CA GLY A 370 17.20 -15.88 -2.85
C GLY A 370 16.99 -16.30 -1.39
N ARG A 371 17.30 -17.56 -1.10
CA ARG A 371 17.18 -18.16 0.23
C ARG A 371 18.17 -17.57 1.24
N ALA A 372 17.69 -17.25 2.44
CA ALA A 372 18.53 -16.91 3.60
C ALA A 372 18.59 -18.01 4.65
N ALA A 373 17.49 -18.74 4.81
CA ALA A 373 17.33 -19.72 5.87
C ALA A 373 16.44 -20.88 5.39
N PRO A 374 16.44 -22.01 6.10
CA PRO A 374 15.37 -22.98 5.97
C PRO A 374 14.00 -22.32 6.27
N PRO A 375 12.90 -22.84 5.71
CA PRO A 375 11.56 -22.44 6.11
C PRO A 375 11.37 -22.59 7.63
N GLN A 376 10.55 -21.72 8.21
CA GLN A 376 10.22 -21.77 9.63
C GLN A 376 9.51 -23.08 10.00
N THR A 377 9.52 -23.37 11.30
CA THR A 377 8.87 -24.56 11.87
C THR A 377 7.37 -24.62 11.55
N GLU A 378 6.83 -25.83 11.54
CA GLU A 378 5.39 -26.08 11.40
C GLU A 378 4.56 -25.28 12.40
N ASP A 379 5.04 -25.15 13.64
CA ASP A 379 4.36 -24.39 14.70
C ASP A 379 4.24 -22.91 14.39
N ALA A 380 5.26 -22.31 13.77
CA ALA A 380 5.21 -20.91 13.36
C ALA A 380 4.17 -20.69 12.25
N ALA A 381 4.08 -21.63 11.30
CA ALA A 381 3.05 -21.61 10.25
C ALA A 381 1.64 -21.77 10.84
N LEU A 382 1.43 -22.76 11.72
CA LEU A 382 0.13 -23.00 12.37
C LEU A 382 -0.32 -21.83 13.25
N ARG A 383 0.60 -21.19 13.99
CA ARG A 383 0.29 -19.95 14.72
C ARG A 383 -0.12 -18.82 13.79
N ALA A 384 0.59 -18.61 12.68
CA ALA A 384 0.22 -17.58 11.71
C ALA A 384 -1.17 -17.82 11.09
N ILE A 385 -1.53 -19.09 10.84
CA ILE A 385 -2.86 -19.49 10.37
C ILE A 385 -3.95 -19.12 11.40
N ILE A 386 -3.74 -19.43 12.68
CA ILE A 386 -4.67 -19.06 13.76
C ILE A 386 -4.82 -17.53 13.86
N GLU A 387 -3.71 -16.79 13.82
CA GLU A 387 -3.73 -15.34 13.92
C GLU A 387 -4.48 -14.68 12.75
N HIS A 388 -4.28 -15.18 11.52
CA HIS A 388 -5.05 -14.75 10.36
C HIS A 388 -6.54 -15.04 10.54
N ALA A 389 -6.91 -16.26 10.93
CA ALA A 389 -8.30 -16.66 11.13
C ALA A 389 -9.04 -15.80 12.18
N ARG A 390 -8.29 -15.29 13.18
CA ARG A 390 -8.77 -14.37 14.22
C ARG A 390 -8.72 -12.90 13.81
N GLY A 391 -8.36 -12.59 12.57
CA GLY A 391 -8.30 -11.22 12.04
C GLY A 391 -7.16 -10.37 12.60
N LYS A 392 -6.08 -10.98 13.12
CA LYS A 392 -4.95 -10.25 13.74
C LYS A 392 -3.93 -9.71 12.73
N GLU A 393 -4.39 -9.32 11.55
CA GLU A 393 -3.57 -8.64 10.53
C GLU A 393 -3.80 -7.13 10.57
N PRO A 394 -2.89 -6.30 10.01
CA PRO A 394 -3.11 -4.87 9.89
C PRO A 394 -4.47 -4.59 9.23
N PRO A 395 -5.34 -3.79 9.88
CA PRO A 395 -6.67 -3.55 9.36
C PRO A 395 -6.61 -2.75 8.06
N LEU A 396 -7.58 -3.03 7.18
CA LEU A 396 -7.80 -2.29 5.94
C LEU A 396 -9.26 -1.84 5.90
N ASP A 397 -9.47 -0.53 5.77
CA ASP A 397 -10.82 0.05 5.74
C ASP A 397 -11.69 -0.60 4.67
N GLY A 398 -12.84 -1.12 5.09
CA GLY A 398 -13.79 -1.80 4.21
C GLY A 398 -13.46 -3.26 3.91
N TYR A 399 -12.55 -3.90 4.65
CA TYR A 399 -12.23 -5.32 4.51
C TYR A 399 -12.39 -6.08 5.84
N ALA A 400 -12.76 -7.35 5.75
CA ALA A 400 -12.69 -8.31 6.84
C ALA A 400 -11.72 -9.44 6.49
N PHE A 401 -11.09 -9.98 7.52
CA PHE A 401 -10.02 -10.98 7.43
C PHE A 401 -10.41 -12.24 8.20
N GLY A 402 -9.94 -13.40 7.73
CA GLY A 402 -10.16 -14.68 8.39
C GLY A 402 -11.65 -15.02 8.50
N LEU A 403 -12.06 -15.53 9.67
CA LEU A 403 -13.43 -15.99 9.89
C LEU A 403 -14.48 -14.88 9.77
N ASP A 404 -14.11 -13.61 10.01
CA ASP A 404 -15.01 -12.47 9.84
C ASP A 404 -15.34 -12.20 8.36
N GLY A 405 -14.53 -12.72 7.42
CA GLY A 405 -14.82 -12.64 5.99
C GLY A 405 -16.13 -13.34 5.62
N TYR A 406 -16.43 -14.48 6.23
CA TYR A 406 -17.69 -15.20 6.03
C TYR A 406 -18.91 -14.36 6.42
N ARG A 407 -18.80 -13.56 7.49
CA ARG A 407 -19.89 -12.68 7.94
C ARG A 407 -20.24 -11.66 6.86
N LEU A 408 -19.25 -10.95 6.31
CA LEU A 408 -19.49 -9.99 5.22
C LEU A 408 -20.10 -10.68 3.99
N TRP A 409 -19.65 -11.90 3.70
CA TRP A 409 -20.14 -12.63 2.56
C TRP A 409 -21.61 -13.05 2.73
N LEU A 410 -21.98 -13.53 3.91
CA LEU A 410 -23.34 -13.88 4.29
C LEU A 410 -24.26 -12.65 4.31
N GLU A 411 -23.80 -11.52 4.86
CA GLU A 411 -24.53 -10.23 4.81
C GLU A 411 -24.85 -9.84 3.36
N ALA A 412 -23.89 -9.97 2.45
CA ALA A 412 -24.12 -9.66 1.03
C ALA A 412 -25.10 -10.62 0.34
N VAL A 413 -25.16 -11.88 0.76
CA VAL A 413 -26.18 -12.85 0.29
C VAL A 413 -27.57 -12.41 0.74
N GLU A 414 -27.72 -12.01 2.01
CA GLU A 414 -28.99 -11.61 2.62
C GLU A 414 -29.51 -10.27 2.07
N GLU A 415 -28.60 -9.33 1.80
CA GLU A 415 -28.92 -8.02 1.21
C GLU A 415 -29.10 -8.06 -0.32
N GLY A 416 -28.71 -9.15 -0.98
CA GLY A 416 -28.74 -9.27 -2.43
C GLY A 416 -27.70 -8.39 -3.14
N SER A 417 -26.56 -8.13 -2.51
CA SER A 417 -25.50 -7.21 -2.97
C SER A 417 -24.25 -7.90 -3.54
N LEU A 418 -24.33 -9.21 -3.84
CA LEU A 418 -23.22 -10.00 -4.37
C LEU A 418 -22.72 -9.52 -5.75
N ASP A 419 -21.41 -9.35 -5.90
CA ASP A 419 -20.72 -9.27 -7.20
C ASP A 419 -20.57 -10.68 -7.79
N LEU A 420 -21.51 -11.13 -8.62
CA LEU A 420 -21.52 -12.51 -9.13
C LEU A 420 -20.25 -12.89 -9.89
N HIS A 421 -19.67 -11.96 -10.66
CA HIS A 421 -18.46 -12.22 -11.42
C HIS A 421 -17.24 -12.33 -10.48
N GLY A 422 -17.13 -11.42 -9.53
CA GLY A 422 -16.06 -11.45 -8.54
C GLY A 422 -16.12 -12.67 -7.63
N HIS A 423 -17.31 -13.10 -7.24
CA HIS A 423 -17.49 -14.29 -6.43
C HIS A 423 -17.23 -15.58 -7.19
N ALA A 424 -17.57 -15.67 -8.48
CA ALA A 424 -17.20 -16.82 -9.30
C ALA A 424 -15.68 -17.06 -9.27
N TYR A 425 -14.91 -15.98 -9.40
CA TYR A 425 -13.46 -16.01 -9.30
C TYR A 425 -13.00 -16.39 -7.88
N GLN A 426 -13.53 -15.73 -6.84
CA GLN A 426 -13.13 -15.98 -5.45
C GLN A 426 -13.42 -17.43 -5.01
N VAL A 427 -14.60 -17.95 -5.34
CA VAL A 427 -14.99 -19.33 -5.01
C VAL A 427 -14.04 -20.33 -5.67
N ALA A 428 -13.65 -20.11 -6.92
CA ALA A 428 -12.71 -20.99 -7.63
C ALA A 428 -11.33 -21.00 -6.96
N ILE A 429 -10.75 -19.82 -6.69
CA ILE A 429 -9.42 -19.74 -6.07
C ILE A 429 -9.42 -20.25 -4.61
N LEU A 430 -10.51 -20.03 -3.87
CA LEU A 430 -10.64 -20.47 -2.47
C LEU A 430 -10.87 -21.98 -2.38
N ALA A 431 -11.65 -22.58 -3.28
CA ALA A 431 -11.82 -24.03 -3.31
C ALA A 431 -10.48 -24.75 -3.43
N GLU A 432 -9.63 -24.28 -4.34
CA GLU A 432 -8.30 -24.84 -4.60
C GLU A 432 -7.30 -24.53 -3.47
N ALA A 433 -7.30 -23.29 -2.94
CA ALA A 433 -6.49 -22.92 -1.78
C ALA A 433 -6.81 -23.79 -0.56
N ARG A 434 -8.10 -24.06 -0.30
CA ARG A 434 -8.55 -24.90 0.82
C ARG A 434 -8.25 -26.38 0.61
N GLN A 435 -8.16 -26.83 -0.65
CA GLN A 435 -7.63 -28.16 -0.96
C GLN A 435 -6.14 -28.26 -0.61
N HIS A 436 -5.34 -27.24 -0.94
CA HIS A 436 -3.94 -27.17 -0.50
C HIS A 436 -3.82 -27.10 1.03
N ALA A 437 -4.71 -26.38 1.71
CA ALA A 437 -4.75 -26.34 3.18
C ALA A 437 -4.96 -27.74 3.78
N ALA A 438 -5.95 -28.49 3.27
CA ALA A 438 -6.22 -29.85 3.70
C ALA A 438 -5.02 -30.79 3.47
N HIS A 439 -4.43 -30.77 2.27
CA HIS A 439 -3.25 -31.59 1.95
C HIS A 439 -2.04 -31.23 2.83
N TYR A 440 -1.84 -29.93 3.12
CA TYR A 440 -0.76 -29.49 3.99
C TYR A 440 -0.94 -30.03 5.42
N LEU A 441 -2.13 -29.86 6.02
CA LEU A 441 -2.44 -30.40 7.35
C LEU A 441 -2.31 -31.94 7.41
N GLN A 442 -2.74 -32.63 6.35
CA GLN A 442 -2.57 -34.09 6.24
C GLN A 442 -1.09 -34.48 6.22
N LYS A 443 -0.25 -33.72 5.51
CA LYS A 443 1.21 -33.93 5.49
C LYS A 443 1.81 -33.71 6.89
N LEU A 444 1.44 -32.65 7.58
CA LEU A 444 1.88 -32.39 8.97
C LEU A 444 1.44 -33.52 9.91
N SER A 445 0.19 -33.99 9.78
CA SER A 445 -0.33 -35.13 10.55
C SER A 445 0.47 -36.40 10.31
N ALA A 446 0.76 -36.72 9.04
CA ALA A 446 1.51 -37.92 8.68
C ALA A 446 2.94 -37.92 9.27
N ASN A 447 3.56 -36.74 9.38
CA ASN A 447 4.91 -36.56 9.90
C ASN A 447 4.97 -36.40 11.43
N SER A 448 3.83 -36.22 12.12
CA SER A 448 3.80 -36.03 13.57
C SER A 448 3.99 -37.36 14.33
N ASN A 449 4.99 -37.40 15.20
CA ASN A 449 5.21 -38.50 16.15
C ASN A 449 4.32 -38.41 17.41
N ASN A 450 3.72 -37.25 17.67
CA ASN A 450 2.79 -37.07 18.78
C ASN A 450 1.38 -37.49 18.34
N VAL A 451 0.81 -38.50 19.01
CA VAL A 451 -0.50 -39.11 18.67
C VAL A 451 -1.64 -38.10 18.75
N TRP A 452 -1.68 -37.28 19.80
CA TRP A 452 -2.70 -36.25 19.98
C TRP A 452 -2.62 -35.20 18.87
N ARG A 453 -1.43 -34.63 18.64
CA ARG A 453 -1.20 -33.66 17.56
C ARG A 453 -1.55 -34.24 16.18
N LYS A 454 -1.16 -35.49 15.94
CA LYS A 454 -1.48 -36.21 14.70
C LYS A 454 -2.98 -36.29 14.47
N GLN A 455 -3.76 -36.61 15.50
CA GLN A 455 -5.22 -36.66 15.44
C GLN A 455 -5.82 -35.28 15.18
N GLN A 456 -5.43 -34.25 15.94
CA GLN A 456 -5.93 -32.88 15.75
C GLN A 456 -5.68 -32.36 14.33
N LEU A 457 -4.47 -32.58 13.78
CA LEU A 457 -4.14 -32.19 12.41
C LEU A 457 -4.91 -32.99 11.34
N ALA A 458 -5.17 -34.28 11.57
CA ALA A 458 -5.96 -35.10 10.65
C ALA A 458 -7.43 -34.65 10.62
N GLU A 459 -8.02 -34.38 11.79
CA GLU A 459 -9.38 -33.86 11.90
C GLU A 459 -9.49 -32.46 11.28
N ALA A 460 -8.52 -31.58 11.53
CA ALA A 460 -8.46 -30.26 10.88
C ALA A 460 -8.35 -30.38 9.34
N ALA A 461 -7.58 -31.34 8.82
CA ALA A 461 -7.50 -31.59 7.38
C ALA A 461 -8.86 -32.00 6.77
N LEU A 462 -9.66 -32.78 7.51
CA LEU A 462 -11.03 -33.13 7.08
C LEU A 462 -11.94 -31.90 7.05
N CYS A 463 -11.84 -31.02 8.05
CA CYS A 463 -12.56 -29.74 8.05
C CYS A 463 -12.22 -28.92 6.80
N TYR A 464 -10.95 -28.72 6.47
CA TYR A 464 -10.54 -27.97 5.28
C TYR A 464 -10.92 -28.66 3.96
N THR A 465 -11.01 -29.99 3.94
CA THR A 465 -11.58 -30.76 2.82
C THR A 465 -13.05 -30.40 2.63
N GLN A 466 -13.83 -30.34 3.72
CA GLN A 466 -15.23 -29.94 3.67
C GLN A 466 -15.40 -28.50 3.18
N VAL A 467 -14.55 -27.56 3.63
CA VAL A 467 -14.56 -26.16 3.14
C VAL A 467 -14.33 -26.11 1.62
N SER A 468 -13.30 -26.81 1.13
CA SER A 468 -12.99 -26.89 -0.30
C SER A 468 -14.18 -27.44 -1.11
N GLN A 469 -14.84 -28.49 -0.60
CA GLN A 469 -16.02 -29.07 -1.23
C GLN A 469 -17.22 -28.11 -1.22
N SER A 470 -17.46 -27.36 -0.14
CA SER A 470 -18.50 -26.33 -0.07
C SER A 470 -18.27 -25.24 -1.12
N PHE A 471 -17.04 -24.72 -1.24
CA PHE A 471 -16.71 -23.77 -2.32
C PHE A 471 -16.88 -24.42 -3.71
N THR A 472 -16.50 -25.67 -3.90
CA THR A 472 -16.73 -26.36 -5.18
C THR A 472 -18.23 -26.48 -5.52
N ARG A 473 -19.09 -26.75 -4.53
CA ARG A 473 -20.56 -26.82 -4.71
C ARG A 473 -21.22 -25.46 -4.92
N LEU A 474 -20.53 -24.37 -4.56
CA LEU A 474 -20.92 -22.99 -4.88
C LEU A 474 -20.62 -22.61 -6.33
N TYR A 475 -19.69 -23.27 -7.01
CA TYR A 475 -19.30 -22.93 -8.39
C TYR A 475 -20.49 -22.82 -9.38
N PRO A 476 -21.47 -23.76 -9.40
CA PRO A 476 -22.65 -23.64 -10.26
C PRO A 476 -23.56 -22.45 -9.92
N SER A 477 -23.44 -21.92 -8.71
CA SER A 477 -24.20 -20.75 -8.25
C SER A 477 -23.57 -19.42 -8.71
N PHE A 478 -22.36 -19.46 -9.27
CA PHE A 478 -21.61 -18.32 -9.77
C PHE A 478 -21.06 -18.61 -11.18
N PRO A 479 -21.90 -18.65 -12.23
CA PRO A 479 -21.45 -18.97 -13.57
C PRO A 479 -20.41 -17.97 -14.07
N PHE A 480 -19.20 -18.45 -14.33
CA PHE A 480 -18.11 -17.65 -14.88
C PHE A 480 -18.48 -17.19 -16.31
N GLY A 481 -18.55 -15.88 -16.55
CA GLY A 481 -18.72 -15.29 -17.88
C GLY A 481 -20.16 -15.20 -18.42
N TYR A 482 -21.18 -15.68 -17.70
CA TYR A 482 -22.58 -15.54 -18.10
C TYR A 482 -23.42 -15.07 -16.91
N GLY A 483 -23.95 -13.85 -16.98
CA GLY A 483 -24.76 -13.24 -15.90
C GLY A 483 -25.90 -14.14 -15.41
N GLY A 484 -25.63 -14.91 -14.36
CA GLY A 484 -26.59 -15.82 -13.74
C GLY A 484 -27.71 -15.08 -13.02
N SER A 485 -28.90 -15.69 -13.00
CA SER A 485 -30.07 -15.20 -12.28
C SER A 485 -30.07 -15.72 -10.83
N HIS A 486 -30.33 -14.83 -9.87
CA HIS A 486 -30.46 -15.15 -8.43
C HIS A 486 -31.66 -16.06 -8.09
N ALA A 487 -32.60 -16.26 -9.02
CA ALA A 487 -33.87 -16.91 -8.72
C ALA A 487 -33.69 -18.40 -8.36
N GLY A 488 -33.63 -18.68 -7.06
CA GLY A 488 -33.58 -20.03 -6.48
C GLY A 488 -32.23 -20.47 -5.91
N GLN A 489 -31.17 -19.66 -5.98
CA GLN A 489 -29.82 -20.07 -5.53
C GLN A 489 -29.35 -19.42 -4.23
N ILE A 490 -30.00 -18.35 -3.75
CA ILE A 490 -29.63 -17.63 -2.51
C ILE A 490 -29.58 -18.57 -1.29
N SER A 491 -30.61 -19.42 -1.12
CA SER A 491 -30.66 -20.37 0.00
C SER A 491 -29.49 -21.35 -0.04
N LYS A 492 -29.14 -21.85 -1.23
CA LYS A 492 -28.00 -22.75 -1.43
C LYS A 492 -26.67 -22.04 -1.17
N ILE A 493 -26.52 -20.80 -1.63
CA ILE A 493 -25.30 -20.02 -1.39
C ILE A 493 -25.09 -19.83 0.11
N ARG A 494 -26.15 -19.41 0.82
CA ARG A 494 -26.12 -19.23 2.28
C ARG A 494 -25.78 -20.52 3.02
N GLU A 495 -26.43 -21.62 2.66
CA GLU A 495 -26.19 -22.93 3.27
C GLU A 495 -24.73 -23.39 3.12
N GLU A 496 -24.18 -23.32 1.90
CA GLU A 496 -22.79 -23.75 1.67
C GLU A 496 -21.76 -22.82 2.32
N LEU A 497 -22.03 -21.50 2.39
CA LEU A 497 -21.18 -20.56 3.11
C LEU A 497 -21.19 -20.81 4.63
N MET A 498 -22.36 -21.14 5.19
CA MET A 498 -22.47 -21.53 6.60
C MET A 498 -21.72 -22.84 6.89
N LEU A 499 -21.87 -23.85 6.04
CA LEU A 499 -21.13 -25.12 6.17
C LEU A 499 -19.62 -24.90 6.09
N ALA A 500 -19.17 -24.06 5.15
CA ALA A 500 -17.76 -23.70 5.03
C ALA A 500 -17.26 -22.94 6.28
N TRP A 501 -18.03 -21.99 6.79
CA TRP A 501 -17.68 -21.23 7.99
C TRP A 501 -17.59 -22.12 9.23
N GLU A 502 -18.57 -22.99 9.47
CA GLU A 502 -18.57 -23.93 10.60
C GLU A 502 -17.38 -24.89 10.54
N ALA A 503 -17.12 -25.46 9.37
CA ALA A 503 -15.98 -26.35 9.15
C ALA A 503 -14.65 -25.62 9.35
N GLU A 504 -14.47 -24.43 8.78
CA GLU A 504 -13.22 -23.67 8.93
C GLU A 504 -13.00 -23.23 10.38
N LYS A 505 -14.06 -22.79 11.08
CA LYS A 505 -14.01 -22.45 12.50
C LYS A 505 -13.57 -23.63 13.35
N GLU A 506 -14.12 -24.82 13.10
CA GLU A 506 -13.73 -26.04 13.81
C GLU A 506 -12.30 -26.46 13.48
N GLY A 507 -11.89 -26.40 12.21
CA GLY A 507 -10.52 -26.67 11.79
C GLY A 507 -9.50 -25.76 12.50
N ILE A 508 -9.80 -24.46 12.59
CA ILE A 508 -8.96 -23.51 13.34
C ILE A 508 -8.95 -23.81 14.84
N ARG A 509 -10.09 -24.22 15.43
CA ARG A 509 -10.16 -24.63 16.83
C ARG A 509 -9.23 -25.83 17.09
N LEU A 510 -9.30 -26.87 16.25
CA LEU A 510 -8.44 -28.07 16.34
C LEU A 510 -6.95 -27.74 16.16
N ILE A 511 -6.60 -26.77 15.32
CA ILE A 511 -5.20 -26.31 15.19
C ILE A 511 -4.77 -25.56 16.47
N ALA A 512 -5.67 -24.76 17.07
CA ALA A 512 -5.37 -24.00 18.28
C ALA A 512 -5.11 -24.88 19.52
N THR A 513 -5.86 -25.98 19.68
CA THR A 513 -5.69 -26.93 20.82
C THR A 513 -4.33 -27.64 20.83
N ILE A 514 -3.54 -27.56 19.75
CA ILE A 514 -2.17 -28.10 19.70
C ILE A 514 -1.23 -27.26 20.58
N PHE A 515 -1.58 -26.02 20.88
CA PHE A 515 -0.76 -25.06 21.64
C PHE A 515 -1.30 -24.77 23.05
N GLU A 516 -2.41 -25.39 23.42
CA GLU A 516 -3.01 -25.38 24.76
C GLU A 516 -2.49 -26.57 25.57
#